data_AF-A0A4Q3WZ44-F1
#
_entry.id   AF-A0A4Q3WZ44-F1
#
_cell.length_a   1.000
_cell.length_b   1.000
_cell.length_c   1.000
_cell.angle_alpha   90.00
_cell.angle_beta   90.00
_cell.angle_gamma   90.00
#
_symmetry.space_group_name_H-M   'P 1'
#
loop_
_entity.id
_entity.type
_entity.pdbx_description
1 polymer ?
#
loop_
_entity_poly.entity_id
_entity_poly.type
_entity_poly.pdbx_seq_one_letter_code
_entity_poly.pdbx_strand_id
1 'polypeptide(L)'
;MRQSPSSSVVPAEVVAVEPLTPEVTAAELKLYSLLSQRRWPRTYRGKIMFVAFIGTHIPLLTLLFMAVLRTNLTGSAKAQVLLVSLAATLVGAAGTLFLLNRLLAPVLLTARALRGYLELQIRPTLPTQYSDEAGALMADTMYAVDKLDEMLEYLRGYDSLTSLA
;
A
#
# COMPACT_ATOMS: atom_id res chain seq x y z
N MET A 1 30.96 -37.45 -32.06
CA MET A 1 29.61 -36.97 -31.69
C MET A 1 29.78 -35.96 -30.57
N ARG A 2 29.50 -34.68 -30.85
CA ARG A 2 29.59 -33.57 -29.90
C ARG A 2 28.28 -33.51 -29.11
N GLN A 3 28.33 -33.58 -27.78
CA GLN A 3 27.19 -33.23 -26.94
C GLN A 3 27.32 -31.75 -26.57
N SER A 4 26.34 -30.97 -27.01
CA SER A 4 26.15 -29.56 -26.68
C SER A 4 25.72 -29.39 -25.22
N PRO A 5 26.23 -28.41 -24.47
CA PRO A 5 25.60 -27.98 -23.23
C PRO A 5 24.45 -27.04 -23.58
N SER A 6 23.21 -27.47 -23.32
CA SER A 6 22.02 -26.64 -23.49
C SER A 6 21.45 -26.23 -22.14
N SER A 7 21.18 -24.93 -22.05
CA SER A 7 20.29 -24.24 -21.10
C SER A 7 20.86 -23.92 -19.73
N SER A 8 21.65 -22.84 -19.70
CA SER A 8 21.65 -21.91 -18.57
C SER A 8 20.22 -21.39 -18.37
N VAL A 9 19.55 -21.88 -17.33
CA VAL A 9 18.33 -21.25 -16.81
C VAL A 9 18.75 -19.96 -16.14
N VAL A 10 18.74 -18.87 -16.89
CA VAL A 10 18.77 -17.51 -16.36
C VAL A 10 17.35 -17.24 -15.85
N PRO A 11 17.12 -17.06 -14.54
CA PRO A 11 15.80 -16.70 -14.05
C PRO A 11 15.46 -15.28 -14.49
N ALA A 12 14.18 -15.10 -14.81
CA ALA A 12 13.57 -13.90 -15.31
C ALA A 12 14.01 -12.62 -14.60
N GLU A 13 14.34 -11.62 -15.43
CA GLU A 13 13.97 -10.24 -15.20
C GLU A 13 14.44 -9.65 -13.86
N VAL A 14 15.74 -9.37 -13.80
CA VAL A 14 16.23 -8.26 -12.97
C VAL A 14 15.58 -7.00 -13.54
N VAL A 15 14.43 -6.63 -12.98
CA VAL A 15 13.77 -5.34 -13.22
C VAL A 15 14.83 -4.28 -12.99
N ALA A 16 15.28 -3.65 -14.08
CA ALA A 16 16.22 -2.55 -14.01
C ALA A 16 15.54 -1.45 -13.17
N VAL A 17 16.06 -1.23 -11.95
CA VAL A 17 15.58 -0.16 -11.08
C VAL A 17 15.98 1.15 -11.75
N GLU A 18 15.07 1.72 -12.51
CA GLU A 18 15.27 3.01 -13.17
C GLU A 18 15.47 4.07 -12.07
N PRO A 19 16.57 4.84 -12.09
CA PRO A 19 16.88 5.78 -11.03
C PRO A 19 15.81 6.88 -10.97
N LEU A 20 15.13 6.99 -9.84
CA LEU A 20 14.13 8.03 -9.58
C LEU A 20 14.75 9.41 -9.77
N THR A 21 14.27 10.17 -10.76
CA THR A 21 14.73 11.55 -10.97
C THR A 21 14.17 12.48 -9.87
N PRO A 22 14.93 13.48 -9.42
CA PRO A 22 14.55 14.35 -8.30
C PRO A 22 13.29 15.21 -8.58
N GLU A 23 12.93 15.42 -9.84
CA GLU A 23 11.75 16.19 -10.23
C GLU A 23 10.43 15.42 -9.99
N VAL A 24 10.40 14.12 -10.29
CA VAL A 24 9.21 13.27 -10.14
C VAL A 24 8.87 13.08 -8.66
N THR A 25 9.88 12.77 -7.85
CA THR A 25 9.72 12.59 -6.39
C THR A 25 9.20 13.87 -5.71
N ALA A 26 9.70 15.04 -6.10
CA ALA A 26 9.27 16.31 -5.51
C ALA A 26 7.80 16.67 -5.81
N ALA A 27 7.31 16.38 -7.02
CA ALA A 27 5.92 16.66 -7.40
C ALA A 27 4.92 15.74 -6.68
N GLU A 28 5.24 14.45 -6.59
CA GLU A 28 4.41 13.46 -5.87
C GLU A 28 4.36 13.76 -4.37
N LEU A 29 5.49 14.14 -3.77
CA LEU A 29 5.58 14.52 -2.35
C LEU A 29 4.87 15.85 -2.04
N LYS A 30 4.78 16.79 -2.99
CA LYS A 30 3.98 18.02 -2.84
C LYS A 30 2.48 17.72 -2.75
N LEU A 31 1.96 16.85 -3.61
CA LEU A 31 0.55 16.45 -3.54
C LEU A 31 0.26 15.69 -2.24
N TYR A 32 1.15 14.78 -1.86
CA TYR A 32 1.06 14.05 -0.59
C TYR A 32 1.12 14.99 0.62
N SER A 33 2.02 15.98 0.63
CA SER A 33 2.15 16.93 1.75
C SER A 33 0.95 17.89 1.88
N LEU A 34 0.36 18.31 0.76
CA LEU A 34 -0.88 19.09 0.77
C LEU A 34 -2.07 18.26 1.30
N LEU A 35 -2.13 16.98 0.94
CA LEU A 35 -3.09 16.03 1.50
C LEU A 35 -2.77 15.66 2.95
N SER A 36 -1.52 15.73 3.38
CA SER A 36 -1.08 15.39 4.74
C SER A 36 -1.48 16.46 5.78
N GLN A 37 -1.48 17.73 5.38
CA GLN A 37 -1.82 18.88 6.25
C GLN A 37 -3.31 18.97 6.65
N ARG A 38 -4.23 18.31 5.93
CA ARG A 38 -5.65 18.29 6.32
C ARG A 38 -5.86 17.34 7.52
N ARG A 39 -6.30 17.91 8.65
CA ARG A 39 -6.50 17.28 9.97
C ARG A 39 -7.53 16.13 10.02
N TRP A 40 -8.28 15.90 8.95
CA TRP A 40 -9.38 14.93 8.89
C TRP A 40 -9.36 14.22 7.54
N PRO A 41 -9.29 12.88 7.47
CA PRO A 41 -9.08 11.88 8.53
C PRO A 41 -7.60 11.71 8.96
N ARG A 42 -7.39 11.33 10.25
CA ARG A 42 -6.08 11.26 10.92
C ARG A 42 -5.14 10.15 10.44
N THR A 43 -5.64 9.12 9.76
CA THR A 43 -4.85 7.97 9.32
C THR A 43 -4.73 7.95 7.80
N TYR A 44 -3.57 7.52 7.28
CA TYR A 44 -3.35 7.34 5.84
C TYR A 44 -4.41 6.43 5.21
N ARG A 45 -4.80 5.36 5.92
CA ARG A 45 -5.93 4.49 5.58
C ARG A 45 -7.22 5.29 5.34
N GLY A 46 -7.59 6.15 6.29
CA GLY A 46 -8.79 6.96 6.19
C GLY A 46 -8.78 7.90 4.98
N LYS A 47 -7.61 8.48 4.64
CA LYS A 47 -7.48 9.39 3.50
C LYS A 47 -7.74 8.67 2.19
N ILE A 48 -7.12 7.50 2.00
CA ILE A 48 -7.33 6.68 0.80
C ILE A 48 -8.80 6.24 0.71
N MET A 49 -9.38 5.73 1.81
CA MET A 49 -10.78 5.32 1.86
C MET A 49 -11.73 6.47 1.49
N PHE A 50 -11.48 7.67 2.00
CA PHE A 50 -12.30 8.85 1.70
C PHE A 50 -12.19 9.27 0.23
N VAL A 51 -10.98 9.31 -0.32
CA VAL A 51 -10.76 9.68 -1.74
C VAL A 51 -11.41 8.65 -2.66
N ALA A 52 -11.24 7.35 -2.39
CA ALA A 52 -11.85 6.28 -3.18
C ALA A 52 -13.39 6.34 -3.13
N PHE A 53 -13.96 6.60 -1.96
CA PHE A 53 -15.41 6.74 -1.80
C PHE A 53 -15.94 7.96 -2.56
N ILE A 54 -15.40 9.15 -2.29
CA ILE A 54 -15.88 10.39 -2.91
C ILE A 54 -15.69 10.38 -4.43
N GLY A 55 -14.53 9.94 -4.91
CA GLY A 55 -14.20 9.94 -6.34
C GLY A 55 -15.11 9.05 -7.19
N THR A 56 -15.52 7.89 -6.65
CA THR A 56 -16.40 6.95 -7.36
C THR A 56 -17.88 7.31 -7.23
N HIS A 57 -18.28 7.89 -6.10
CA HIS A 57 -19.69 8.13 -5.80
C HIS A 57 -20.22 9.45 -6.35
N ILE A 58 -19.42 10.53 -6.42
CA ILE A 58 -19.89 11.82 -6.95
C ILE A 58 -20.46 11.68 -8.37
N PRO A 59 -19.76 11.08 -9.36
CA PRO A 59 -20.28 10.97 -10.72
C PRO A 59 -21.50 10.05 -10.80
N LEU A 60 -21.44 8.91 -10.11
CA LEU A 60 -22.47 7.88 -10.16
C LEU A 60 -23.78 8.35 -9.50
N LEU A 61 -23.69 8.99 -8.32
CA LEU A 61 -24.84 9.59 -7.65
C LEU A 61 -25.42 10.76 -8.46
N THR A 62 -24.58 11.58 -9.08
CA THR A 62 -25.03 12.69 -9.94
C THR A 62 -25.84 12.16 -11.13
N LEU A 63 -25.33 11.14 -11.82
CA LEU A 63 -25.99 10.54 -12.97
C LEU A 63 -27.30 9.86 -12.58
N LEU A 64 -27.29 9.11 -11.47
CA LEU A 64 -28.49 8.48 -10.90
C LEU A 64 -29.56 9.52 -10.56
N PHE A 65 -29.18 10.59 -9.86
CA PHE A 65 -30.10 11.65 -9.48
C PHE A 65 -30.69 12.32 -10.72
N MET A 66 -29.84 12.67 -11.70
CA MET A 66 -30.30 13.25 -12.96
C MET A 66 -31.28 12.34 -13.71
N ALA A 67 -31.01 11.03 -13.77
CA ALA A 67 -31.88 10.06 -14.43
C ALA A 67 -33.24 9.92 -13.74
N VAL A 68 -33.28 9.90 -12.40
CA VAL A 68 -34.53 9.81 -11.62
C VAL A 68 -35.38 11.08 -11.77
N LEU A 69 -34.75 12.26 -11.86
CA LEU A 69 -35.46 13.53 -12.08
C LEU A 69 -36.04 13.63 -13.50
N ARG A 70 -35.35 13.11 -14.52
CA ARG A 70 -35.74 13.21 -15.94
C ARG A 70 -36.76 12.16 -16.38
N THR A 71 -36.95 11.08 -15.63
CA THR A 71 -37.85 9.98 -16.01
C THR A 71 -39.32 10.28 -15.68
N ASN A 72 -40.25 9.82 -16.51
CA ASN A 72 -41.70 9.95 -16.31
C ASN A 72 -42.31 8.77 -15.51
N LEU A 73 -41.53 8.19 -14.59
CA LEU A 73 -42.00 7.09 -13.74
C LEU A 73 -42.95 7.58 -12.65
N THR A 74 -43.87 6.72 -12.20
CA THR A 74 -44.73 6.96 -11.03
C THR A 74 -43.86 7.19 -9.78
N GLY A 75 -44.31 8.07 -8.86
CA GLY A 75 -43.52 8.44 -7.67
C GLY A 75 -43.05 7.24 -6.82
N SER A 76 -43.89 6.22 -6.69
CA SER A 76 -43.53 4.96 -6.00
C SER A 76 -42.41 4.18 -6.72
N ALA A 77 -42.48 4.06 -8.04
CA ALA A 77 -41.46 3.36 -8.83
C ALA A 77 -40.11 4.12 -8.80
N LYS A 78 -40.14 5.45 -8.85
CA LYS A 78 -38.94 6.30 -8.68
C LYS A 78 -38.27 6.06 -7.33
N ALA A 79 -39.05 6.06 -6.26
CA ALA A 79 -38.55 5.83 -4.91
C ALA A 79 -37.94 4.43 -4.76
N GLN A 80 -38.58 3.41 -5.35
CA GLN A 80 -38.06 2.04 -5.33
C GLN A 80 -36.72 1.92 -6.08
N VAL A 81 -36.62 2.49 -7.29
CA VAL A 81 -35.36 2.48 -8.06
C VAL A 81 -34.25 3.20 -7.30
N LEU A 82 -34.55 4.37 -6.73
CA LEU A 82 -33.58 5.15 -5.96
C LEU A 82 -33.11 4.39 -4.71
N LEU A 83 -34.02 3.75 -3.99
CA LEU A 83 -33.69 3.01 -2.77
C LEU A 83 -32.85 1.77 -3.09
N VAL A 84 -33.23 0.99 -4.11
CA VAL A 84 -32.48 -0.19 -4.53
C VAL A 84 -31.09 0.20 -5.05
N SER A 85 -30.97 1.24 -5.89
CA SER A 85 -29.67 1.65 -6.41
C SER A 85 -28.78 2.23 -5.32
N LEU A 86 -29.33 2.98 -4.36
CA LEU A 86 -28.58 3.50 -3.22
C LEU A 86 -28.09 2.36 -2.33
N ALA A 87 -28.95 1.39 -2.01
CA ALA A 87 -28.58 0.21 -1.23
C ALA A 87 -27.48 -0.60 -1.95
N ALA A 88 -27.64 -0.87 -3.25
CA ALA A 88 -26.64 -1.58 -4.05
C ALA A 88 -25.30 -0.84 -4.08
N THR A 89 -25.33 0.49 -4.23
CA THR A 89 -24.12 1.32 -4.23
C THR A 89 -23.44 1.31 -2.87
N LEU A 90 -24.19 1.43 -1.77
CA LEU A 90 -23.64 1.38 -0.41
C LEU A 90 -23.02 0.01 -0.10
N VAL A 91 -23.65 -1.08 -0.51
CA VAL A 91 -23.10 -2.44 -0.35
C VAL A 91 -21.81 -2.59 -1.15
N GLY A 92 -21.80 -2.17 -2.42
CA GLY A 92 -20.59 -2.19 -3.25
C GLY A 92 -19.46 -1.34 -2.66
N ALA A 93 -19.79 -0.14 -2.18
CA ALA A 93 -18.84 0.76 -1.53
C ALA A 93 -18.26 0.16 -0.26
N ALA A 94 -19.10 -0.43 0.60
CA ALA A 94 -18.66 -1.10 1.81
C ALA A 94 -17.71 -2.26 1.49
N GLY A 95 -18.02 -3.05 0.46
CA GLY A 95 -17.14 -4.13 -0.03
C GLY A 95 -15.79 -3.62 -0.51
N THR A 96 -15.77 -2.60 -1.37
CA THR A 96 -14.53 -1.99 -1.88
C THR A 96 -13.68 -1.40 -0.76
N LEU A 97 -14.31 -0.67 0.17
CA LEU A 97 -13.63 -0.10 1.33
C LEU A 97 -13.06 -1.19 2.24
N PHE A 98 -13.79 -2.28 2.46
CA PHE A 98 -13.31 -3.42 3.24
C PHE A 98 -12.07 -4.05 2.60
N LEU A 99 -12.10 -4.27 1.28
CA LEU A 99 -10.97 -4.85 0.55
C LEU A 99 -9.76 -3.90 0.59
N LEU A 100 -9.96 -2.62 0.33
CA LEU A 100 -8.91 -1.61 0.37
C LEU A 100 -8.25 -1.52 1.76
N ASN A 101 -9.03 -1.65 2.83
CA ASN A 101 -8.49 -1.70 4.19
C ASN A 101 -7.59 -2.92 4.42
N ARG A 102 -7.89 -4.06 3.79
CA ARG A 102 -7.04 -5.26 3.84
C ARG A 102 -5.76 -5.08 3.01
N LEU A 103 -5.85 -4.46 1.83
CA LEU A 103 -4.68 -4.17 0.99
C LEU A 103 -3.70 -3.19 1.65
N LEU A 104 -4.19 -2.27 2.49
CA LEU A 104 -3.34 -1.36 3.27
C LEU A 104 -2.79 -1.96 4.57
N ALA A 105 -3.16 -3.19 4.93
CA ALA A 105 -2.63 -3.87 6.09
C ALA A 105 -1.10 -4.09 6.03
N PRO A 106 -0.53 -4.70 4.97
CA PRO A 106 0.91 -5.00 4.90
C PRO A 106 1.78 -3.75 5.06
N VAL A 107 1.48 -2.67 4.32
CA VAL A 107 2.25 -1.41 4.39
C VAL A 107 2.34 -0.86 5.82
N LEU A 108 1.22 -0.86 6.55
CA LEU A 108 1.21 -0.37 7.93
C LEU A 108 1.87 -1.33 8.91
N LEU A 109 1.84 -2.65 8.65
CA LEU A 109 2.58 -3.62 9.45
C LEU A 109 4.09 -3.43 9.28
N THR A 110 4.57 -3.27 8.04
CA THR A 110 5.98 -2.96 7.74
C THR A 110 6.44 -1.71 8.49
N ALA A 111 5.68 -0.62 8.38
CA ALA A 111 6.03 0.64 9.04
C ALA A 111 6.09 0.52 10.58
N ARG A 112 5.17 -0.24 11.18
CA ARG A 112 5.19 -0.50 12.63
C ARG A 112 6.35 -1.39 13.05
N ALA A 113 6.62 -2.45 12.29
CA ALA A 113 7.69 -3.39 12.56
C ALA A 113 9.06 -2.70 12.50
N LEU A 114 9.29 -1.89 11.46
CA LEU A 114 10.51 -1.09 11.34
C LEU A 114 10.67 -0.11 12.51
N ARG A 115 9.58 0.58 12.90
CA ARG A 115 9.63 1.51 14.03
C ARG A 115 9.89 0.79 15.36
N GLY A 116 9.32 -0.39 15.55
CA GLY A 116 9.59 -1.24 16.71
C GLY A 116 11.05 -1.69 16.79
N TYR A 117 11.68 -2.03 15.66
CA TYR A 117 13.10 -2.33 15.61
C TYR A 117 13.97 -1.11 15.97
N LEU A 118 13.65 0.06 15.44
CA LEU A 118 14.40 1.28 15.74
C LEU A 118 14.29 1.73 17.21
N GLU A 119 13.09 1.63 17.81
CA GLU A 119 12.85 2.12 19.17
C GLU A 119 13.20 1.08 20.25
N LEU A 120 12.96 -0.21 19.98
CA LEU A 120 13.06 -1.28 20.99
C LEU A 120 14.11 -2.34 20.64
N GLN A 121 14.78 -2.24 19.49
CA GLN A 121 15.74 -3.25 18.99
C GLN A 121 15.13 -4.66 18.91
N ILE A 122 13.80 -4.74 18.75
CA ILE A 122 13.10 -6.02 18.60
C ILE A 122 13.14 -6.40 17.13
N ARG A 123 13.73 -7.57 16.83
CA ARG A 123 13.80 -8.07 15.47
C ARG A 123 12.38 -8.25 14.90
N PRO A 124 12.06 -7.60 13.78
CA PRO A 124 10.74 -7.67 13.18
C PRO A 124 10.50 -9.07 12.59
N THR A 125 9.24 -9.49 12.58
CA THR A 125 8.79 -10.73 11.93
C THR A 125 7.72 -10.38 10.91
N LEU A 126 8.17 -10.05 9.70
CA LEU A 126 7.27 -9.77 8.57
C LEU A 126 7.23 -10.99 7.64
N PRO A 127 6.07 -11.35 7.08
CA PRO A 127 5.99 -12.42 6.10
C PRO A 127 6.67 -11.99 4.80
N THR A 128 7.56 -12.83 4.27
CA THR A 128 8.35 -12.54 3.05
C THR A 128 7.93 -13.38 1.85
N GLN A 129 6.91 -14.23 1.99
CA GLN A 129 6.44 -15.11 0.92
C GLN A 129 5.54 -14.44 -0.13
N TYR A 130 5.23 -13.15 0.01
CA TYR A 130 4.32 -12.45 -0.90
C TYR A 130 5.10 -11.86 -2.08
N SER A 131 4.59 -12.07 -3.29
CA SER A 131 5.23 -11.62 -4.55
C SER A 131 4.70 -10.30 -5.09
N ASP A 132 3.73 -9.67 -4.40
CA ASP A 132 3.22 -8.34 -4.75
C ASP A 132 4.15 -7.24 -4.23
N GLU A 133 3.93 -5.99 -4.65
CA GLU A 133 4.78 -4.85 -4.31
C GLU A 133 4.83 -4.56 -2.80
N ALA A 134 3.74 -4.84 -2.07
CA ALA A 134 3.74 -4.73 -0.61
C ALA A 134 4.53 -5.87 0.04
N GLY A 135 4.49 -7.07 -0.56
CA GLY A 135 5.33 -8.21 -0.27
C GLY A 135 6.82 -7.93 -0.44
N ALA A 136 7.19 -7.38 -1.60
CA ALA A 136 8.55 -6.92 -1.88
C ALA A 136 9.00 -5.89 -0.84
N LEU A 137 8.17 -4.88 -0.53
CA LEU A 137 8.47 -3.89 0.51
C LEU A 137 8.71 -4.52 1.89
N MET A 138 7.92 -5.53 2.27
CA MET A 138 8.12 -6.28 3.51
C MET A 138 9.44 -7.05 3.52
N ALA A 139 9.76 -7.74 2.42
CA ALA A 139 10.99 -8.50 2.25
C ALA A 139 12.23 -7.60 2.27
N ASP A 140 12.20 -6.49 1.54
CA ASP A 140 13.28 -5.51 1.47
C ASP A 140 13.53 -4.86 2.84
N THR A 141 12.45 -4.57 3.59
CA THR A 141 12.57 -4.04 4.96
C THR A 141 13.22 -5.06 5.89
N MET A 142 12.84 -6.34 5.81
CA MET A 142 13.47 -7.42 6.58
C MET A 142 14.95 -7.55 6.24
N TYR A 143 15.29 -7.52 4.95
CA TYR A 143 16.68 -7.58 4.48
C TYR A 143 17.53 -6.41 5.01
N ALA A 144 16.98 -5.19 4.98
CA ALA A 144 17.66 -4.01 5.50
C ALA A 144 17.89 -4.11 7.02
N VAL A 145 16.89 -4.58 7.78
CA VAL A 145 17.03 -4.76 9.23
C VAL A 145 18.06 -5.84 9.56
N ASP A 146 18.05 -6.97 8.84
CA ASP A 146 19.03 -8.04 9.04
C ASP A 146 20.47 -7.56 8.77
N LYS A 147 20.66 -6.72 7.76
CA LYS A 147 21.98 -6.12 7.49
C LYS A 147 22.43 -5.15 8.57
N LEU A 148 21.50 -4.36 9.13
CA LEU A 148 21.81 -3.48 10.26
C LEU A 148 22.21 -4.28 11.50
N ASP A 149 21.49 -5.37 11.81
CA ASP A 149 21.84 -6.27 12.92
C ASP A 149 23.22 -6.89 12.74
N GLU A 150 23.53 -7.42 11.54
CA GLU A 150 24.83 -8.02 11.22
C GLU A 150 25.98 -7.02 11.43
N MET A 151 25.79 -5.76 11.01
CA MET A 151 26.77 -4.70 11.21
C MET A 151 26.95 -4.33 12.68
N LEU A 152 25.86 -4.25 13.45
CA LEU A 152 25.92 -3.96 14.88
C LEU A 152 26.64 -5.07 15.65
N GLU A 153 26.39 -6.32 15.28
CA GLU A 153 27.06 -7.48 15.89
C GLU A 153 28.55 -7.50 15.57
N TYR A 154 28.93 -7.20 14.32
CA TYR A 154 30.33 -7.05 13.91
C TYR A 154 31.06 -5.98 14.72
N LEU A 155 30.44 -4.80 14.91
CA LEU A 155 31.04 -3.71 15.68
C LEU A 155 31.20 -4.05 17.17
N ARG A 156 30.20 -4.70 17.78
CA ARG A 156 30.32 -5.18 19.18
C ARG A 156 31.44 -6.21 19.33
N GLY A 157 31.57 -7.11 18.36
CA GLY A 157 32.65 -8.10 18.34
C GLY A 157 34.03 -7.44 18.29
N TYR A 158 34.20 -6.38 17.51
CA TYR A 158 35.47 -5.66 17.39
C TYR A 158 35.85 -4.94 18.69
N ASP A 159 34.90 -4.24 19.34
CA ASP A 159 35.12 -3.52 20.59
C ASP A 159 35.60 -4.46 21.72
N SER A 160 35.04 -5.67 21.77
CA SER A 160 35.43 -6.70 22.75
C SER A 160 36.86 -7.22 22.58
N LEU A 161 37.41 -7.15 21.36
CA LEU A 161 38.79 -7.56 21.08
C LEU A 161 39.78 -6.44 21.35
N THR A 162 39.36 -5.17 21.18
CA THR A 162 40.20 -4.00 21.48
C THR A 162 40.21 -3.61 22.95
N SER A 163 39.19 -3.98 23.74
CA SER A 163 39.13 -3.69 25.19
C SER A 163 39.99 -4.63 26.06
N LEU A 164 40.65 -5.61 25.45
CA LEU A 164 41.49 -6.62 26.13
C LEU A 164 43.01 -6.43 25.86
N ALA A 165 43.39 -5.36 25.15
CA ALA A 165 44.79 -4.98 24.86
C ALA A 165 45.14 -3.67 25.58
#